data_AF-A0A536X6N4-F1
#
_entry.id   AF-A0A536X6N4-F1
#
_cell.length_a   1.000
_cell.length_b   1.000
_cell.length_c   1.000
_cell.angle_alpha   90.00
_cell.angle_beta   90.00
_cell.angle_gamma   90.00
#
_symmetry.space_group_name_H-M   'P 1'
#
loop_
_entity.id
_entity.type
_entity.pdbx_description
1 polymer ?
#
loop_
_entity_poly.entity_id
_entity_poly.type
_entity_poly.pdbx_seq_one_letter_code
_entity_poly.pdbx_strand_id
1 'polypeptide(L)'
;ERMLADYRREMGYKTRPISEEEIVERCIYALANEGAHILEEGIALRASDIDMVYLTGYGFPPYRGGPMFYADTVGLDKVLAAIQRFQKGYQGDQWKPAPLLIKLAKEGRRFND
;
A
#
# COMPACT_ATOMS: atom_id res chain seq x y z
N GLU A 1 30.06 2.44 -5.77
CA GLU A 1 29.23 3.58 -6.20
C GLU A 1 29.21 3.82 -7.71
N ARG A 2 30.37 3.85 -8.41
CA ARG A 2 30.45 4.06 -9.88
C ARG A 2 29.57 3.10 -10.71
N MET A 3 29.60 1.81 -10.39
CA MET A 3 28.75 0.79 -11.04
C MET A 3 27.24 1.12 -10.97
N LEU A 4 26.76 1.57 -9.80
CA LEU A 4 25.35 1.92 -9.62
C LEU A 4 24.97 3.20 -10.37
N ALA A 5 25.88 4.18 -10.40
CA ALA A 5 25.66 5.43 -11.13
C ALA A 5 25.61 5.20 -12.66
N ASP A 6 26.50 4.36 -13.18
CA ASP A 6 26.55 4.01 -14.60
C ASP A 6 25.30 3.21 -15.01
N TYR A 7 24.90 2.21 -14.22
CA TYR A 7 23.67 1.44 -14.47
C TYR A 7 22.42 2.32 -14.46
N ARG A 8 22.29 3.25 -13.50
CA ARG A 8 21.13 4.17 -13.45
C ARG A 8 21.08 5.08 -14.68
N ARG A 9 22.24 5.52 -15.18
CA ARG A 9 22.34 6.34 -16.39
C ARG A 9 21.91 5.54 -17.62
N GLU A 10 22.39 4.31 -17.76
CA GLU A 10 22.03 3.40 -18.85
C GLU A 10 20.52 3.11 -18.87
N MET A 11 19.93 2.87 -17.70
CA MET A 11 18.51 2.60 -17.56
C MET A 11 17.62 3.86 -17.56
N GLY A 12 18.21 5.06 -17.63
CA GLY A 12 17.46 6.32 -17.59
C GLY A 12 16.78 6.64 -16.25
N TYR A 13 17.20 6.00 -15.15
CA TYR A 13 16.62 6.23 -13.83
C TYR A 13 17.12 7.54 -13.22
N LYS A 14 16.20 8.46 -12.93
CA LYS A 14 16.48 9.67 -12.16
C LYS A 14 16.48 9.35 -10.68
N THR A 15 17.59 9.66 -10.01
CA THR A 15 17.68 9.50 -8.55
C THR A 15 17.07 10.70 -7.84
N ARG A 16 16.44 10.43 -6.71
CA ARG A 16 15.97 11.43 -5.75
C ARG A 16 16.07 10.85 -4.35
N PRO A 17 16.15 11.68 -3.30
CA PRO A 17 15.95 11.19 -1.95
C PRO A 17 14.54 10.59 -1.81
N ILE A 18 14.46 9.50 -1.06
CA ILE A 18 13.22 8.84 -0.66
C ILE A 18 13.27 8.80 0.87
N SER A 19 12.27 9.39 1.53
CA SER A 19 12.23 9.44 2.99
C SER A 19 11.85 8.07 3.56
N GLU A 20 12.15 7.84 4.85
CA GLU A 20 11.76 6.61 5.54
C GLU A 20 10.24 6.44 5.54
N GLU A 21 9.50 7.53 5.70
CA GLU A 21 8.04 7.54 5.64
C GLU A 21 7.56 7.10 4.26
N GLU A 22 8.13 7.62 3.17
CA GLU A 22 7.73 7.22 1.83
C GLU A 22 8.03 5.73 1.57
N ILE A 23 9.14 5.20 2.09
CA ILE A 23 9.45 3.77 1.99
C ILE A 23 8.36 2.96 2.69
N VAL A 24 8.00 3.31 3.93
CA VAL A 24 6.95 2.63 4.69
C VAL A 24 5.60 2.76 3.99
N GLU A 25 5.21 3.96 3.54
CA GLU A 25 3.97 4.18 2.80
C GLU A 25 3.89 3.30 1.55
N ARG A 26 4.96 3.25 0.75
CA ARG A 26 4.97 2.41 -0.46
C ARG A 26 4.90 0.93 -0.12
N CYS A 27 5.58 0.47 0.93
CA CYS A 27 5.51 -0.92 1.33
C CYS A 27 4.13 -1.29 1.86
N ILE A 28 3.58 -0.52 2.79
CA ILE A 28 2.34 -0.91 3.49
C ILE A 28 1.08 -0.61 2.68
N TYR A 29 1.02 0.52 1.97
CA TYR A 29 -0.18 0.87 1.20
C TYR A 29 -0.34 0.00 -0.04
N ALA A 30 0.76 -0.54 -0.60
CA ALA A 30 0.67 -1.57 -1.63
C ALA A 30 -0.05 -2.83 -1.10
N LEU A 31 0.29 -3.28 0.11
CA LEU A 31 -0.36 -4.42 0.75
C LEU A 31 -1.84 -4.17 1.04
N ALA A 32 -2.17 -2.98 1.55
CA ALA A 32 -3.56 -2.62 1.84
C ALA A 32 -4.39 -2.50 0.55
N ASN A 33 -3.80 -1.97 -0.52
CA ASN A 33 -4.48 -1.86 -1.82
C ASN A 33 -4.76 -3.24 -2.43
N GLU A 34 -3.78 -4.15 -2.38
CA GLU A 34 -3.95 -5.53 -2.83
C GLU A 34 -4.96 -6.28 -1.95
N GLY A 35 -4.90 -6.08 -0.63
CA GLY A 35 -5.87 -6.64 0.30
C GLY A 35 -7.30 -6.17 0.00
N ALA A 36 -7.48 -4.93 -0.46
CA ALA A 36 -8.77 -4.44 -0.91
C ALA A 36 -9.26 -5.13 -2.20
N HIS A 37 -8.37 -5.49 -3.13
CA HIS A 37 -8.72 -6.34 -4.28
C HIS A 37 -9.13 -7.75 -3.84
N ILE A 38 -8.36 -8.38 -2.96
CA ILE A 38 -8.66 -9.71 -2.40
C ILE A 38 -10.04 -9.76 -1.73
N LEU A 39 -10.43 -8.69 -1.03
CA LEU A 39 -11.76 -8.58 -0.43
C LEU A 39 -12.86 -8.39 -1.48
N GLU A 40 -12.62 -7.54 -2.48
CA GLU A 40 -13.58 -7.29 -3.57
C GLU A 40 -13.85 -8.55 -4.41
N GLU A 41 -12.81 -9.36 -4.62
CA GLU A 41 -12.87 -10.64 -5.33
C GLU A 41 -13.48 -11.77 -4.47
N GLY A 42 -13.69 -11.53 -3.17
CA GLY A 42 -14.25 -12.51 -2.24
C GLY A 42 -13.30 -13.66 -1.89
N ILE A 43 -12.00 -13.49 -2.12
CA ILE A 43 -10.96 -14.48 -1.75
C ILE A 43 -10.80 -14.55 -0.23
N ALA A 44 -10.82 -13.39 0.44
CA ALA A 44 -10.90 -13.29 1.89
C ALA A 44 -12.30 -12.85 2.30
N LEU A 45 -12.80 -13.39 3.42
CA LEU A 45 -14.15 -13.07 3.92
C LEU A 45 -14.22 -11.68 4.55
N ARG A 46 -13.15 -11.23 5.20
CA ARG A 46 -13.08 -9.95 5.94
C ARG A 46 -11.64 -9.47 6.05
N ALA A 47 -11.48 -8.16 6.23
CA ALA A 47 -10.17 -7.50 6.33
C ALA A 47 -9.29 -8.08 7.46
N SER A 48 -9.89 -8.44 8.60
CA SER A 48 -9.17 -9.06 9.71
C SER A 48 -8.54 -10.42 9.35
N ASP A 49 -9.10 -11.17 8.39
CA ASP A 49 -8.51 -12.45 7.98
C ASP A 49 -7.19 -12.20 7.22
N ILE A 50 -7.12 -11.13 6.41
CA ILE A 50 -5.90 -10.69 5.73
C ILE A 50 -4.87 -10.22 6.77
N ASP A 51 -5.30 -9.45 7.77
CA ASP A 51 -4.42 -9.02 8.86
C ASP A 51 -3.83 -10.21 9.64
N MET A 52 -4.64 -11.24 9.92
CA MET A 52 -4.17 -12.47 10.57
C MET A 52 -3.12 -13.22 9.76
N VAL A 53 -3.24 -13.25 8.43
CA VAL A 53 -2.21 -13.83 7.55
C VAL A 53 -0.89 -13.07 7.69
N TYR A 54 -0.93 -11.73 7.70
CA TYR A 54 0.28 -10.92 7.83
C TYR A 54 0.94 -11.03 9.21
N LEU A 55 0.12 -11.10 10.26
CA LEU A 55 0.57 -11.29 11.63
C LEU A 55 1.27 -12.64 11.84
N THR A 56 0.67 -13.71 11.33
CA THR A 56 1.12 -15.08 11.61
C THR A 56 2.05 -15.67 10.56
N GLY A 57 1.99 -15.19 9.32
CA GLY A 57 2.78 -15.71 8.19
C GLY A 57 3.95 -14.83 7.76
N TYR A 58 3.83 -13.50 7.92
CA TYR A 58 4.79 -12.54 7.35
C TYR A 58 5.48 -11.66 8.40
N GLY A 59 5.20 -11.87 9.69
CA GLY A 59 5.84 -11.15 10.79
C GLY A 59 5.49 -9.66 10.86
N PHE A 60 4.29 -9.28 10.42
CA PHE A 60 3.82 -7.90 10.57
C PHE A 60 3.76 -7.52 12.07
N PRO A 61 4.18 -6.31 12.47
CA PRO A 61 4.27 -5.92 13.88
C PRO A 61 2.90 -5.99 14.60
N PRO A 62 2.73 -6.86 15.62
CA PRO A 62 1.43 -7.08 16.26
C PRO A 62 0.80 -5.83 16.88
N TYR A 63 1.62 -4.93 17.40
CA TYR A 63 1.17 -3.66 17.99
C TYR A 63 0.63 -2.66 16.95
N ARG A 64 0.74 -2.95 15.65
CA ARG A 64 0.10 -2.20 14.56
C ARG A 64 -1.05 -2.96 13.90
N GLY A 65 -1.46 -4.11 14.44
CA GLY A 65 -2.49 -4.96 13.84
C GLY A 65 -1.96 -5.66 12.59
N GLY A 66 -2.60 -5.44 11.44
CA GLY A 66 -2.10 -5.86 10.13
C GLY A 66 -2.16 -4.71 9.12
N PRO A 67 -1.84 -4.94 7.84
CA PRO A 67 -1.85 -3.89 6.82
C PRO A 67 -3.23 -3.24 6.62
N MET A 68 -4.33 -4.01 6.74
CA MET A 68 -5.70 -3.48 6.57
C MET A 68 -6.07 -2.62 7.77
N PHE A 69 -5.89 -3.14 8.99
CA PHE A 69 -6.08 -2.36 10.22
C PHE A 69 -5.20 -1.11 10.26
N TYR A 70 -3.93 -1.21 9.88
CA TYR A 70 -3.03 -0.06 9.86
C TYR A 70 -3.52 1.02 8.89
N ALA A 71 -4.00 0.64 7.70
CA ALA A 71 -4.60 1.58 6.75
C ALA A 71 -5.83 2.30 7.37
N ASP A 72 -6.68 1.58 8.11
CA ASP A 72 -7.80 2.18 8.84
C ASP A 72 -7.34 3.20 9.90
N THR A 73 -6.24 2.93 10.61
CA THR A 73 -5.69 3.87 11.61
C THR A 73 -5.10 5.14 11.01
N VAL A 74 -4.55 5.06 9.79
CA VAL A 74 -4.05 6.22 9.04
C VAL A 74 -5.21 7.08 8.52
N GLY A 75 -6.26 6.41 8.04
CA GLY A 75 -7.40 7.00 7.33
C GLY A 75 -7.35 6.66 5.84
N LEU A 76 -8.40 6.01 5.32
CA LEU A 76 -8.43 5.52 3.94
C LEU A 76 -8.41 6.64 2.89
N ASP A 77 -8.86 7.84 3.24
CA ASP A 77 -8.74 9.04 2.42
C ASP A 77 -7.27 9.40 2.17
N LYS A 78 -6.42 9.35 3.21
CA LYS A 78 -4.98 9.62 3.11
C LYS A 78 -4.26 8.50 2.38
N VAL A 79 -4.61 7.25 2.66
CA VAL A 79 -4.04 6.07 1.97
C VAL A 79 -4.34 6.16 0.47
N LEU A 80 -5.60 6.45 0.09
CA LEU A 80 -6.00 6.63 -1.30
C LEU A 80 -5.23 7.79 -1.96
N ALA A 81 -5.11 8.93 -1.28
CA ALA A 81 -4.36 10.08 -1.81
C ALA A 81 -2.88 9.75 -2.05
N ALA A 82 -2.24 8.99 -1.15
CA ALA A 82 -0.87 8.53 -1.32
C ALA A 82 -0.72 7.56 -2.51
N ILE A 83 -1.62 6.57 -2.63
CA ILE A 83 -1.65 5.64 -3.77
C ILE A 83 -1.81 6.39 -5.09
N GLN A 84 -2.75 7.34 -5.18
CA GLN A 84 -2.94 8.18 -6.37
C GLN A 84 -1.73 9.06 -6.68
N ARG A 85 -0.99 9.52 -5.66
CA ARG A 85 0.28 10.23 -5.85
C ARG A 85 1.34 9.29 -6.44
N PHE A 86 1.47 8.07 -5.93
CA PHE A 86 2.40 7.07 -6.47
C PHE A 86 2.03 6.61 -7.89
N GLN A 87 0.74 6.55 -8.21
CA GLN A 87 0.23 6.24 -9.55
C GLN A 87 0.70 7.22 -10.62
N LYS A 88 0.96 8.49 -10.26
CA LYS A 88 1.50 9.49 -11.20
C LYS A 88 3.01 9.34 -11.44
N GLY A 89 3.67 8.44 -10.72
CA GLY A 89 5.12 8.28 -10.70
C GLY A 89 5.63 7.04 -11.43
N TYR A 90 6.82 6.58 -11.01
CA TYR A 90 7.47 5.40 -11.54
C TYR A 90 6.64 4.13 -11.32
N GLN A 91 6.47 3.33 -12.38
CA GLN A 91 5.60 2.14 -12.40
C GLN A 91 4.18 2.44 -11.90
N GLY A 92 3.63 3.59 -12.31
CA GLY A 92 2.31 4.07 -11.90
C GLY A 92 1.18 3.06 -12.08
N ASP A 93 1.26 2.20 -13.10
CA ASP A 93 0.25 1.16 -13.35
C ASP A 93 0.10 0.17 -12.18
N GLN A 94 1.17 -0.07 -11.41
CA GLN A 94 1.17 -0.93 -10.21
C GLN A 94 0.42 -0.28 -9.03
N TRP A 95 0.12 1.02 -9.13
CA TRP A 95 -0.48 1.84 -8.08
C TRP A 95 -1.92 2.21 -8.41
N LYS A 96 -2.59 1.47 -9.30
CA LYS A 96 -4.01 1.67 -9.55
C LYS A 96 -4.79 1.35 -8.26
N PRO A 97 -5.55 2.31 -7.70
CA PRO A 97 -6.30 2.07 -6.47
C PRO A 97 -7.43 1.07 -6.67
N ALA A 98 -7.60 0.18 -5.71
CA ALA A 98 -8.70 -0.78 -5.68
C ALA A 98 -10.07 -0.07 -5.62
N PRO A 99 -11.09 -0.52 -6.38
CA PRO A 99 -12.40 0.13 -6.35
C PRO A 99 -13.05 0.11 -4.95
N LEU A 100 -12.89 -0.98 -4.19
CA LEU A 100 -13.31 -1.02 -2.78
C LEU A 100 -12.65 0.07 -1.93
N LEU A 101 -11.34 0.29 -2.06
CA LEU A 101 -10.64 1.36 -1.33
C LEU A 101 -11.19 2.73 -1.71
N ILE A 102 -11.41 3.00 -3.01
CA ILE A 102 -12.01 4.26 -3.46
C ILE A 102 -13.39 4.47 -2.83
N LYS A 103 -14.21 3.42 -2.82
CA LYS A 103 -15.57 3.48 -2.27
C LYS A 103 -15.54 3.81 -0.77
N LEU A 104 -14.81 3.03 0.03
CA LEU A 104 -14.76 3.22 1.48
C LEU A 104 -14.17 4.58 1.86
N ALA A 105 -13.10 5.01 1.18
CA ALA A 105 -12.53 6.33 1.40
C ALA A 105 -13.52 7.48 1.12
N LYS A 106 -14.33 7.37 0.05
CA LYS A 106 -15.38 8.35 -0.26
C LYS A 106 -16.53 8.34 0.74
N GLU A 107 -16.87 7.18 1.27
CA GLU A 107 -17.93 6.99 2.27
C GLU A 107 -17.47 7.34 3.69
N GLY A 108 -16.18 7.63 3.91
CA GLY A 108 -15.63 7.87 5.25
C GLY A 108 -15.62 6.61 6.12
N ARG A 109 -15.63 5.44 5.49
CA ARG A 109 -15.66 4.12 6.15
C ARG A 109 -14.27 3.49 6.23
N ARG A 110 -14.17 2.44 7.02
CA ARG A 110 -12.98 1.61 7.22
C ARG A 110 -13.16 0.23 6.60
N PHE A 111 -12.06 -0.50 6.44
CA PHE A 111 -12.12 -1.91 6.03
C PHE A 111 -12.73 -2.80 7.12
N ASN A 112 -12.49 -2.47 8.40
CA ASN A 112 -12.97 -3.22 9.57
C ASN A 112 -14.23 -2.64 10.23
N ASP A 113 -15.04 -1.84 9.50
CA ASP A 113 -16.36 -1.38 9.95
C ASP A 113 -17.45 -2.46 9.85
#